data_AF-W7UL88-F1
#
_entry.id   AF-W7UL88-F1
#
_cell.length_a   1.000
_cell.length_b   1.000
_cell.length_c   1.000
_cell.angle_alpha   90.00
_cell.angle_beta   90.00
_cell.angle_gamma   90.00
#
_symmetry.space_group_name_H-M   'P 1'
#
loop_
_entity.id
_entity.type
_entity.pdbx_description
1 polymer ?
#
loop_
_entity_poly.entity_id
_entity_poly.type
_entity_poly.pdbx_seq_one_letter_code
_entity_poly.pdbx_strand_id
1 'polypeptide(L)'
;MKVLICAVFAVLSLLFTAGCASGRIQDKSYLRAVCITGGSEKELTMAFFSEEGVLTVSGDCTDSAAKQGEIINGRKVFTGYTELILTDGRDSRELLEHMLTDWQVPSSCMVVYSSCGKQLLEEKGAERLTGTVRQAVEQGTAPKSDIITVLGGLCSGSCAETAELRADGTAGSSVIY
;
A
#
# COMPACT_ATOMS: atom_id res chain seq x y z
N MET A 1 -61.49 1.30 4.27
CA MET A 1 -60.63 1.86 3.20
C MET A 1 -59.54 2.80 3.69
N LYS A 2 -59.77 3.68 4.70
CA LYS A 2 -58.73 4.61 5.22
C LYS A 2 -57.49 3.91 5.81
N VAL A 3 -57.67 2.77 6.49
CA VAL A 3 -56.57 2.01 7.12
C VAL A 3 -55.66 1.33 6.08
N LEU A 4 -56.22 0.90 4.94
CA LEU A 4 -55.45 0.28 3.86
C LEU A 4 -54.54 1.29 3.14
N ILE A 5 -54.98 2.55 3.00
CA ILE A 5 -54.23 3.62 2.33
C ILE A 5 -53.03 4.07 3.21
N CYS A 6 -53.21 4.13 4.53
CA CYS A 6 -52.11 4.46 5.45
C CYS A 6 -51.01 3.39 5.49
N ALA A 7 -51.37 2.10 5.37
CA ALA A 7 -50.40 1.00 5.37
C ALA A 7 -49.52 0.99 4.11
N VAL A 8 -50.07 1.31 2.94
CA VAL A 8 -49.32 1.37 1.67
C VAL A 8 -48.31 2.52 1.66
N PHE A 9 -48.67 3.67 2.25
CA PHE A 9 -47.76 4.82 2.34
C PHE A 9 -46.57 4.58 3.28
N ALA A 10 -46.77 3.80 4.35
CA ALA A 10 -45.72 3.45 5.31
C ALA A 10 -44.71 2.42 4.75
N VAL A 11 -45.13 1.58 3.82
CA VAL A 11 -44.23 0.62 3.13
C VAL A 11 -43.44 1.31 2.01
N LEU A 12 -44.03 2.30 1.35
CA LEU A 12 -43.34 3.06 0.29
C LEU A 12 -42.22 3.95 0.83
N SER A 13 -42.35 4.48 2.05
CA SER A 13 -41.31 5.30 2.69
C SER A 13 -40.09 4.49 3.17
N LEU A 14 -40.26 3.19 3.43
CA LEU A 14 -39.16 2.28 3.80
C LEU A 14 -38.28 1.89 2.60
N LEU A 15 -38.78 2.02 1.36
CA LEU A 15 -38.02 1.71 0.14
C LEU A 15 -37.03 2.81 -0.27
N PHE A 16 -37.21 4.04 0.22
CA PHE A 16 -36.32 5.16 -0.11
C PHE A 16 -35.15 5.34 0.87
N THR A 17 -35.14 4.64 2.00
CA THR A 17 -34.09 4.77 3.03
C THR A 17 -33.02 3.68 2.97
N ALA A 18 -33.13 2.71 2.06
CA ALA A 18 -32.08 1.72 1.80
C ALA A 18 -30.97 2.26 0.87
N GLY A 19 -30.59 3.53 1.05
CA GLY A 19 -29.37 4.07 0.48
C GLY A 19 -28.23 3.79 1.43
N CYS A 20 -27.74 2.54 1.49
CA CYS A 20 -26.46 2.26 2.12
C CYS A 20 -25.40 3.09 1.39
N ALA A 21 -24.93 4.16 2.03
CA ALA A 21 -23.80 4.97 1.58
C ALA A 21 -22.49 4.18 1.74
N SER A 22 -22.40 3.01 1.11
CA SER A 22 -21.11 2.42 0.80
C SER A 22 -20.58 3.24 -0.37
N GLY A 23 -19.56 4.06 -0.13
CA GLY A 23 -18.88 4.83 -1.19
C GLY A 23 -18.66 3.93 -2.41
N ARG A 24 -18.92 4.46 -3.61
CA ARG A 24 -18.89 3.63 -4.82
C ARG A 24 -17.47 3.11 -4.96
N ILE A 25 -17.32 1.84 -5.38
CA ILE A 25 -16.00 1.20 -5.60
C ILE A 25 -15.08 2.07 -6.49
N GLN A 26 -15.67 2.95 -7.31
CA GLN A 26 -15.02 3.90 -8.21
C GLN A 26 -14.44 5.17 -7.55
N ASP A 27 -14.73 5.42 -6.27
CA ASP A 27 -14.28 6.64 -5.56
C ASP A 27 -12.90 6.47 -4.89
N LYS A 28 -12.25 5.31 -5.11
CA LYS A 28 -10.97 4.94 -4.50
C LYS A 28 -9.95 4.54 -5.54
N SER A 29 -8.70 4.90 -5.32
CA SER A 29 -7.55 4.37 -6.05
C SER A 29 -6.89 3.28 -5.21
N TYR A 30 -6.89 2.05 -5.73
CA TYR A 30 -6.39 0.88 -5.01
C TYR A 30 -4.87 0.80 -5.18
N LEU A 31 -4.14 1.10 -4.10
CA LEU A 31 -2.68 1.10 -4.06
C LEU A 31 -2.17 -0.34 -4.17
N ARG A 32 -1.38 -0.60 -5.21
CA ARG A 32 -0.75 -1.89 -5.46
C ARG A 32 0.65 -1.95 -4.87
N ALA A 33 1.46 -0.92 -5.12
CA ALA A 33 2.79 -0.81 -4.56
C ALA A 33 3.14 0.64 -4.23
N VAL A 34 4.04 0.82 -3.27
CA VAL A 34 4.57 2.14 -2.92
C VAL A 34 6.06 2.06 -2.65
N CYS A 35 6.83 2.99 -3.21
CA CYS A 35 8.19 3.27 -2.77
C CYS A 35 8.17 4.45 -1.81
N ILE A 36 8.77 4.27 -0.64
CA ILE A 36 8.83 5.26 0.42
C ILE A 36 10.30 5.56 0.66
N THR A 37 10.69 6.80 0.39
CA THR A 37 12.06 7.28 0.57
C THR A 37 12.04 8.59 1.36
N GLY A 38 13.21 8.98 1.85
CA GLY A 38 13.41 10.30 2.45
C GLY A 38 13.52 10.29 3.97
N GLY A 39 14.07 11.38 4.51
CA GLY A 39 14.31 11.58 5.93
C GLY A 39 13.21 12.43 6.56
N SER A 40 13.53 13.71 6.79
CA SER A 40 12.60 14.70 7.36
C SER A 40 11.41 15.02 6.46
N GLU A 41 11.58 14.94 5.15
CA GLU A 41 10.49 14.93 4.18
C GLU A 41 10.41 13.52 3.57
N LYS A 42 9.18 13.03 3.40
CA LYS A 42 8.90 11.72 2.80
C LYS A 42 8.44 11.90 1.37
N GLU A 43 9.04 11.15 0.45
CA GLU A 43 8.61 11.01 -0.94
C GLU A 43 7.94 9.64 -1.10
N LEU A 44 6.77 9.62 -1.73
CA LEU A 44 6.01 8.44 -2.08
C LEU A 44 5.90 8.32 -3.59
N THR A 45 6.38 7.22 -4.15
CA THR A 45 6.05 6.82 -5.54
C THR A 45 5.05 5.68 -5.49
N MET A 46 3.80 5.97 -5.87
CA MET A 46 2.66 5.07 -5.77
C MET A 46 2.28 4.48 -7.12
N ALA A 47 2.07 3.17 -7.16
CA ALA A 47 1.50 2.45 -8.29
C ALA A 47 0.13 1.87 -7.91
N PHE A 48 -0.88 2.07 -8.75
CA PHE A 48 -2.26 1.63 -8.51
C PHE A 48 -2.65 0.48 -9.44
N PHE A 49 -3.66 -0.31 -9.06
CA PHE A 49 -4.12 -1.44 -9.88
C PHE A 49 -4.76 -1.04 -11.21
N SER A 50 -5.41 0.12 -11.27
CA SER A 50 -6.25 0.53 -12.40
C SER A 50 -5.72 1.74 -13.17
N GLU A 51 -4.52 2.22 -12.83
CA GLU A 51 -3.91 3.41 -13.42
C GLU A 51 -2.60 3.02 -14.10
N GLU A 52 -2.33 3.62 -15.26
CA GLU A 52 -1.04 3.46 -15.93
C GLU A 52 -0.02 4.43 -15.33
N GLY A 53 1.20 3.94 -15.14
CA GLY A 53 2.31 4.72 -14.57
C GLY A 53 2.30 4.76 -13.05
N VAL A 54 2.97 5.78 -12.51
CA VAL A 54 3.12 6.00 -11.07
C VAL A 54 2.84 7.46 -10.72
N LEU A 55 2.41 7.69 -9.49
CA LEU A 55 2.23 9.01 -8.92
C LEU A 55 3.31 9.26 -7.86
N THR A 56 4.19 10.23 -8.10
CA THR A 56 5.19 10.65 -7.11
C THR A 56 4.76 11.93 -6.41
N VAL A 57 4.75 11.91 -5.08
CA VAL A 57 4.35 13.03 -4.22
C VAL A 57 5.25 13.11 -3.00
N SER A 58 5.36 14.30 -2.42
CA SER A 58 6.15 14.53 -1.21
C SER A 58 5.33 15.22 -0.12
N GLY A 59 5.78 15.08 1.12
CA GLY A 59 5.21 15.78 2.27
C GLY A 59 6.06 15.59 3.52
N ASP A 60 5.74 16.35 4.57
CA ASP A 60 6.45 16.31 5.85
C ASP A 60 6.43 14.93 6.54
N CYS A 61 5.48 14.07 6.16
CA CYS A 61 5.37 12.69 6.61
C CYS A 61 4.65 11.83 5.55
N THR A 62 4.64 10.51 5.75
CA THR A 62 3.97 9.56 4.84
C THR A 62 2.50 9.93 4.64
N ASP A 63 1.78 10.34 5.69
CA ASP A 63 0.36 10.70 5.60
C ASP A 63 0.11 11.99 4.82
N SER A 64 0.96 13.01 4.99
CA SER A 64 0.78 14.27 4.27
C SER A 64 1.13 14.10 2.79
N ALA A 65 2.17 13.33 2.46
CA ALA A 65 2.49 12.94 1.10
C ALA A 65 1.32 12.17 0.45
N ALA A 66 0.75 11.18 1.15
CA ALA A 66 -0.39 10.41 0.64
C ALA A 66 -1.62 11.28 0.37
N LYS A 67 -1.93 12.23 1.28
CA LYS A 67 -3.00 13.21 1.08
C LYS A 67 -2.78 14.08 -0.15
N GLN A 68 -1.54 14.48 -0.45
CA GLN A 68 -1.25 15.17 -1.72
C GLN A 68 -1.54 14.27 -2.92
N GLY A 69 -1.20 12.98 -2.82
CA GLY A 69 -1.57 11.98 -3.81
C GLY A 69 -3.08 11.89 -4.05
N GLU A 70 -3.87 11.88 -2.97
CA GLU A 70 -5.34 11.88 -3.05
C GLU A 70 -5.89 13.14 -3.73
N ILE A 71 -5.32 14.31 -3.44
CA ILE A 71 -5.71 15.58 -4.06
C ILE A 71 -5.44 15.55 -5.57
N ILE A 72 -4.26 15.08 -5.98
CA ILE A 72 -3.86 15.01 -7.39
C ILE A 72 -4.72 14.00 -8.16
N ASN A 73 -4.96 12.82 -7.56
CA ASN A 73 -5.73 11.76 -8.21
C ASN A 73 -7.26 12.00 -8.12
N GLY A 74 -7.69 12.94 -7.27
CA GLY A 74 -9.11 13.23 -7.02
C GLY A 74 -9.87 12.07 -6.36
N ARG A 75 -9.16 11.07 -5.82
CA ARG A 75 -9.70 9.86 -5.21
C ARG A 75 -8.93 9.54 -3.94
N LYS A 76 -9.63 8.95 -2.97
CA LYS A 76 -8.96 8.44 -1.76
C LYS A 76 -8.08 7.26 -2.09
N VAL A 77 -6.91 7.18 -1.49
CA VAL A 77 -6.01 6.03 -1.62
C VAL A 77 -6.50 4.93 -0.71
N PHE A 78 -6.65 3.72 -1.27
CA PHE A 78 -7.00 2.53 -0.51
C PHE A 78 -5.86 1.53 -0.54
N THR A 79 -5.41 1.14 0.64
CA THR A 79 -4.16 0.42 0.93
C THR A 79 -4.39 -1.05 1.30
N GLY A 80 -5.64 -1.46 1.50
CA GLY A 80 -5.99 -2.82 1.95
C GLY A 80 -5.70 -3.95 0.95
N TYR A 81 -5.15 -3.64 -0.23
CA TYR A 81 -4.68 -4.61 -1.22
C TYR A 81 -3.22 -4.36 -1.65
N THR A 82 -2.48 -3.56 -0.90
CA THR A 82 -1.08 -3.29 -1.21
C THR A 82 -0.26 -4.58 -1.13
N GLU A 83 0.50 -4.85 -2.20
CA GLU A 83 1.27 -6.07 -2.39
C GLU A 83 2.75 -5.87 -2.05
N LEU A 84 3.26 -4.65 -2.26
CA LEU A 84 4.69 -4.34 -2.20
C LEU A 84 4.95 -2.94 -1.62
N ILE A 85 5.84 -2.88 -0.62
CA ILE A 85 6.45 -1.66 -0.08
C ILE A 85 7.93 -1.71 -0.41
N LEU A 86 8.43 -0.72 -1.15
CA LEU A 86 9.87 -0.48 -1.35
C LEU A 86 10.33 0.56 -0.34
N THR A 87 11.33 0.24 0.46
CA THR A 87 11.91 1.14 1.46
C THR A 87 13.39 1.33 1.21
N ASP A 88 13.90 2.52 1.54
CA ASP A 88 15.34 2.80 1.59
C ASP A 88 16.00 2.35 2.91
N GLY A 89 15.23 1.71 3.80
CA GLY A 89 15.70 1.13 5.06
C GLY A 89 15.82 2.13 6.21
N ARG A 90 15.43 3.39 6.04
CA ARG A 90 15.42 4.39 7.11
C ARG A 90 14.14 4.29 7.94
N ASP A 91 14.31 4.40 9.26
CA ASP A 91 13.23 4.42 10.24
C ASP A 91 12.25 3.23 10.03
N SER A 92 12.78 2.06 9.65
CA SER A 92 11.95 0.99 9.07
C SER A 92 10.93 0.48 10.07
N ARG A 93 11.29 0.41 11.36
CA ARG A 93 10.36 -0.05 12.39
C ARG A 93 9.14 0.85 12.48
N GLU A 94 9.35 2.16 12.66
CA GLU A 94 8.26 3.13 12.81
C GLU A 94 7.42 3.21 11.54
N LEU A 95 8.07 3.18 10.38
CA LEU A 95 7.40 3.14 9.09
C LEU A 95 6.50 1.91 8.96
N LEU A 96 7.02 0.71 9.20
CA LEU A 96 6.26 -0.53 9.01
C LEU A 96 5.16 -0.71 10.06
N GLU A 97 5.37 -0.24 11.28
CA GLU A 97 4.32 -0.16 12.30
C GLU A 97 3.16 0.71 11.79
N HIS A 98 3.46 1.94 11.37
CA HIS A 98 2.47 2.88 10.81
C HIS A 98 1.74 2.32 9.59
N MET A 99 2.46 1.67 8.67
CA MET A 99 1.86 1.06 7.48
C MET A 99 0.87 -0.04 7.87
N LEU A 100 1.18 -0.83 8.90
CA LEU A 100 0.34 -1.93 9.36
C LEU A 100 -0.86 -1.43 10.20
N THR A 101 -0.66 -0.46 11.09
CA THR A 101 -1.69 -0.01 12.05
C THR A 101 -2.62 1.04 11.45
N ASP A 102 -2.05 2.07 10.84
CA ASP A 102 -2.79 3.26 10.40
C ASP A 102 -3.23 3.11 8.95
N TRP A 103 -2.30 2.69 8.09
CA TRP A 103 -2.63 2.43 6.69
C TRP A 103 -3.27 1.06 6.49
N GLN A 104 -3.28 0.18 7.49
CA GLN A 104 -3.92 -1.14 7.40
C GLN A 104 -3.51 -1.91 6.14
N VAL A 105 -2.23 -1.83 5.76
CA VAL A 105 -1.72 -2.68 4.68
C VAL A 105 -1.86 -4.16 5.07
N PRO A 106 -2.10 -5.06 4.11
CA PRO A 106 -2.19 -6.48 4.40
C PRO A 106 -0.96 -7.01 5.13
N SER A 107 -1.16 -7.92 6.09
CA SER A 107 -0.06 -8.61 6.78
C SER A 107 0.84 -9.42 5.85
N SER A 108 0.35 -9.74 4.64
CA SER A 108 1.12 -10.42 3.58
C SER A 108 1.86 -9.46 2.64
N CYS A 109 1.72 -8.14 2.82
CA CYS A 109 2.42 -7.15 2.00
C CYS A 109 3.94 -7.36 2.15
N MET A 110 4.64 -7.46 1.02
CA MET A 110 6.09 -7.64 1.02
C MET A 110 6.78 -6.29 1.27
N VAL A 111 7.75 -6.27 2.16
CA VAL A 111 8.62 -5.13 2.44
C VAL A 111 9.97 -5.43 1.80
N VAL A 112 10.43 -4.57 0.90
CA VAL A 112 11.61 -4.84 0.09
C VAL A 112 12.54 -3.64 0.15
N TYR A 113 13.82 -3.89 0.45
CA TYR A 113 14.83 -2.85 0.39
C TYR A 113 15.14 -2.52 -1.07
N SER A 114 15.20 -1.23 -1.39
CA SER A 114 15.74 -0.79 -2.68
C SER A 114 16.25 0.64 -2.61
N SER A 115 17.49 0.86 -3.07
CA SER A 115 18.06 2.19 -3.27
C SER A 115 17.55 2.90 -4.52
N CYS A 116 16.79 2.21 -5.38
CA CYS A 116 16.30 2.71 -6.67
C CYS A 116 14.80 2.41 -6.87
N GLY A 117 14.04 2.26 -5.79
CA GLY A 117 12.65 1.78 -5.82
C GLY A 117 11.72 2.62 -6.71
N LYS A 118 11.90 3.94 -6.74
CA LYS A 118 11.17 4.85 -7.65
C LYS A 118 11.38 4.49 -9.12
N GLN A 119 12.63 4.43 -9.55
CA GLN A 119 13.00 4.08 -10.93
C GLN A 119 12.45 2.69 -11.30
N LEU A 120 12.57 1.71 -10.38
CA LEU A 120 12.05 0.37 -10.62
C LEU A 120 10.54 0.36 -10.84
N LEU A 121 9.77 1.09 -10.03
CA LEU A 121 8.32 1.17 -10.21
C LEU A 121 7.95 1.83 -11.54
N GLU A 122 8.65 2.89 -11.93
CA GLU A 122 8.44 3.60 -13.20
C GLU A 122 8.74 2.71 -14.42
N GLU A 123 9.86 1.97 -14.40
CA GLU A 123 10.35 1.25 -15.57
C GLU A 123 9.84 -0.20 -15.68
N LYS A 124 9.65 -0.89 -14.55
CA LYS A 124 9.34 -2.32 -14.53
C LYS A 124 7.89 -2.60 -14.16
N GLY A 125 7.25 -1.66 -13.46
CA GLY A 125 5.89 -1.79 -12.97
C GLY A 125 5.76 -2.69 -11.73
N ALA A 126 4.81 -2.35 -10.87
CA ALA A 126 4.57 -3.02 -9.60
C ALA A 126 4.32 -4.53 -9.73
N GLU A 127 3.57 -4.97 -10.75
CA GLU A 127 3.26 -6.38 -11.00
C GLU A 127 4.51 -7.23 -11.15
N ARG A 128 5.40 -6.79 -12.04
CA ARG A 128 6.60 -7.53 -12.38
C ARG A 128 7.54 -7.59 -11.20
N LEU A 129 7.73 -6.48 -10.49
CA LEU A 129 8.57 -6.43 -9.29
C LEU A 129 8.04 -7.36 -8.19
N THR A 130 6.73 -7.31 -7.94
CA THR A 130 6.05 -8.20 -6.97
C THR A 130 6.26 -9.66 -7.36
N GLY A 131 6.11 -10.00 -8.65
CA GLY A 131 6.38 -11.34 -9.17
C GLY A 131 7.83 -11.78 -9.00
N THR A 132 8.80 -10.91 -9.31
CA THR A 132 10.23 -11.18 -9.14
C THR A 132 10.56 -11.51 -7.68
N VAL A 133 10.11 -10.68 -6.74
CA VAL A 133 10.39 -10.89 -5.31
C VAL A 133 9.75 -12.18 -4.83
N ARG A 134 8.49 -12.42 -5.16
CA ARG A 134 7.79 -13.66 -4.78
C ARG A 134 8.53 -14.90 -5.27
N GLN A 135 8.94 -14.90 -6.54
CA GLN A 135 9.68 -16.02 -7.12
C GLN A 135 11.04 -16.23 -6.44
N ALA A 136 11.75 -15.16 -6.09
CA ALA A 136 13.03 -15.26 -5.38
C ALA A 136 12.87 -15.84 -3.97
N VAL A 137 11.81 -15.44 -3.25
CA VAL A 137 11.49 -16.00 -1.93
C VAL A 137 11.12 -17.47 -2.03
N GLU A 138 10.29 -17.85 -3.00
CA GLU A 138 9.90 -19.25 -3.24
C GLU A 138 11.10 -20.13 -3.61
N GLN A 139 12.10 -19.58 -4.29
CA GLN A 139 13.35 -20.27 -4.66
C GLN A 139 14.39 -20.26 -3.53
N GLY A 140 14.15 -19.55 -2.43
CA GLY A 140 15.10 -19.39 -1.33
C GLY A 140 16.32 -18.53 -1.66
N THR A 141 16.25 -17.73 -2.73
CA THR A 141 17.31 -16.79 -3.12
C THR A 141 17.15 -15.41 -2.48
N ALA A 142 15.96 -15.13 -1.93
CA ALA A 142 15.66 -13.99 -1.07
C ALA A 142 14.95 -14.46 0.22
N PRO A 143 15.12 -13.76 1.35
CA PRO A 143 14.46 -14.11 2.61
C PRO A 143 12.96 -13.78 2.57
N LYS A 144 12.20 -14.42 3.46
CA LYS A 144 10.77 -14.11 3.65
C LYS A 144 10.59 -12.66 4.06
N SER A 145 9.79 -11.92 3.30
CA SER A 145 9.73 -10.46 3.37
C SER A 145 8.35 -9.89 3.68
N ASP A 146 7.38 -10.68 4.13
CA ASP A 146 6.10 -10.13 4.57
C ASP A 146 6.26 -9.20 5.78
N ILE A 147 5.43 -8.15 5.86
CA ILE A 147 5.55 -7.07 6.84
C ILE A 147 5.58 -7.56 8.28
N ILE A 148 4.84 -8.64 8.62
CA ILE A 148 4.84 -9.20 9.97
C ILE A 148 6.20 -9.82 10.30
N THR A 149 6.76 -10.58 9.36
CA THR A 149 8.08 -11.21 9.54
C THR A 149 9.17 -10.15 9.71
N VAL A 150 9.18 -9.14 8.84
CA VAL A 150 10.19 -8.07 8.85
C VAL A 150 10.05 -7.21 10.11
N LEU A 151 8.84 -6.74 10.43
CA LEU A 151 8.59 -5.94 11.65
C LEU A 151 8.88 -6.75 12.92
N GLY A 152 8.56 -8.04 12.93
CA GLY A 152 8.91 -8.94 14.04
C GLY A 152 10.42 -9.04 14.28
N GLY A 153 11.22 -9.06 13.20
CA GLY A 153 12.68 -8.98 13.25
C GLY A 153 13.16 -7.68 13.89
N LEU A 154 12.63 -6.54 13.40
CA LEU A 154 12.99 -5.21 13.91
C LEU A 154 12.65 -5.03 15.39
N CYS A 155 11.50 -5.55 15.82
CA CYS A 155 11.08 -5.51 17.23
C CYS A 155 11.95 -6.39 18.13
N SER A 156 12.52 -7.48 17.60
CA SER A 156 13.30 -8.45 18.36
C SER A 156 14.81 -8.17 18.37
N GLY A 157 15.35 -7.55 17.31
CA GLY A 157 16.79 -7.58 17.02
C GLY A 157 17.43 -6.27 16.58
N SER A 158 16.75 -5.12 16.63
CA SER A 158 17.20 -3.81 16.09
C SER A 158 17.48 -3.78 14.58
N CYS A 159 17.42 -4.91 13.90
CA CYS A 159 17.49 -5.05 12.46
C CYS A 159 16.64 -6.24 12.00
N ALA A 160 16.32 -6.28 10.71
CA ALA A 160 15.64 -7.41 10.08
C ALA A 160 16.22 -7.68 8.69
N GLU A 161 16.32 -8.96 8.36
CA GLU A 161 16.60 -9.40 6.99
C GLU A 161 15.34 -9.27 6.14
N THR A 162 15.48 -8.77 4.92
CA THR A 162 14.39 -8.69 3.95
C THR A 162 14.90 -8.82 2.52
N ALA A 163 13.99 -9.01 1.57
CA ALA A 163 14.34 -9.06 0.16
C ALA A 163 14.88 -7.70 -0.32
N GLU A 164 15.84 -7.74 -1.25
CA GLU A 164 16.36 -6.58 -1.96
C GLU A 164 15.86 -6.59 -3.41
N LEU A 165 15.55 -5.42 -3.97
CA LEU A 165 15.45 -5.23 -5.43
C LEU A 165 16.53 -4.26 -5.91
N ARG A 166 17.36 -4.75 -6.84
CA ARG A 166 18.47 -4.02 -7.44
C ARG A 166 18.05 -3.32 -8.72
N ALA A 167 18.86 -2.36 -9.19
CA ALA A 167 18.58 -1.56 -10.37
C ALA A 167 18.43 -2.39 -11.66
N ASP A 168 19.08 -3.55 -11.75
CA ASP A 168 18.93 -4.48 -12.88
C ASP A 168 17.59 -5.27 -12.84
N GLY A 169 16.80 -5.10 -11.78
CA GLY A 169 15.53 -5.79 -11.55
C GLY A 169 15.68 -7.18 -10.95
N THR A 170 16.87 -7.58 -10.51
CA THR A 170 17.09 -8.84 -9.78
C THR A 170 16.77 -8.69 -8.30
N ALA A 171 16.38 -9.82 -7.68
CA ALA A 171 16.12 -9.88 -6.25
C ALA A 171 17.29 -10.51 -5.48
N GLY A 172 17.44 -10.13 -4.22
CA GLY A 172 18.44 -10.66 -3.29
C GLY A 172 18.03 -10.49 -1.84
N SER A 173 19.01 -10.34 -0.95
CA SER A 173 18.81 -10.09 0.49
C SER A 173 19.46 -8.77 0.90
N SER A 174 18.84 -8.08 1.85
CA SER A 174 19.38 -6.91 2.52
C SER A 174 18.94 -6.89 3.98
N VAL A 175 19.63 -6.07 4.79
CA VAL A 175 19.30 -5.84 6.20
C VAL A 175 18.83 -4.40 6.35
N ILE A 176 17.68 -4.22 6.98
CA ILE A 176 17.12 -2.91 7.32
C ILE A 176 17.07 -2.73 8.83
N TYR A 177 16.96 -1.47 9.26
CA TYR A 177 17.02 -1.03 10.66
C TYR A 177 15.79 -0.20 11.03
#